data_AF-A0A1J5B2M4-F1
#
_entry.id   AF-A0A1J5B2M4-F1
#
_cell.length_a   1.000
_cell.length_b   1.000
_cell.length_c   1.000
_cell.angle_alpha   90.00
_cell.angle_beta   90.00
_cell.angle_gamma   90.00
#
_symmetry.space_group_name_H-M   'P 1'
#
loop_
_entity.id
_entity.type
_entity.pdbx_description
1 polymer ?
#
loop_
_entity_poly.entity_id
_entity_poly.type
_entity_poly.pdbx_seq_one_letter_code
_entity_poly.pdbx_strand_id
1 'polypeptide(L)'
;MLVPKLNKTYNIAGLNLSNMKFATGKTAPTIFGEDKEGPTGDVIITRAYPPIVASDTVHYSLPAGTGISMMVMPTFQIGLGLMKNTDITFRYVPKVETPGSKITGKVSLWGVGLRHDLLQYLPGGKLIPLSLSIMGAYSQMNFGADFPNALNPPNGVTYENGTMPVASTYADQALNVNVKAWNVNAIISKKILMVTVYVSGGYNSSKAEYALNGTYPIPNVYFDGVHAPKPIVVDKKDPLTVTDKKLSYFKGNAGLRLNIAIITLHADYTFGKYQTISGGLGISFR
;
A
#
# COMPACT_ATOMS: atom_id res chain seq x y z
N MET A 1 8.57 -3.67 -10.63
CA MET A 1 8.73 -4.05 -9.21
C MET A 1 8.22 -5.46 -9.03
N LEU A 2 9.08 -6.37 -8.54
CA LEU A 2 8.64 -7.69 -8.04
C LEU A 2 8.04 -7.52 -6.64
N VAL A 3 6.92 -8.18 -6.36
CA VAL A 3 6.33 -8.16 -5.02
C VAL A 3 7.13 -9.11 -4.11
N PRO A 4 7.60 -8.65 -2.93
CA PRO A 4 8.29 -9.52 -1.97
C PRO A 4 7.45 -10.76 -1.62
N LYS A 5 8.11 -11.92 -1.49
CA LYS A 5 7.43 -13.16 -1.04
C LYS A 5 6.91 -13.05 0.40
N LEU A 6 7.56 -12.22 1.23
CA LEU A 6 7.10 -11.92 2.58
C LEU A 6 5.77 -11.15 2.51
N ASN A 7 4.77 -11.64 3.26
CA ASN A 7 3.45 -11.04 3.46
C ASN A 7 2.45 -11.23 2.32
N LYS A 8 2.55 -12.32 1.54
CA LYS A 8 1.47 -12.77 0.67
C LYS A 8 0.25 -13.29 1.43
N THR A 9 0.43 -13.63 2.70
CA THR A 9 -0.62 -14.07 3.61
C THR A 9 -0.49 -13.37 4.96
N TYR A 10 -1.58 -13.29 5.71
CA TYR A 10 -1.59 -12.84 7.11
C TYR A 10 -2.15 -13.95 8.02
N ASN A 11 -1.69 -13.97 9.27
CA ASN A 11 -2.15 -14.93 10.28
C ASN A 11 -3.39 -14.37 10.98
N ILE A 12 -4.51 -15.07 10.81
CA ILE A 12 -5.81 -14.68 11.37
C ILE A 12 -5.83 -14.88 12.90
N ALA A 13 -5.18 -15.94 13.40
CA ALA A 13 -5.13 -16.23 14.83
C ALA A 13 -4.38 -15.16 15.64
N GLY A 14 -3.52 -14.37 14.98
CA GLY A 14 -2.81 -13.25 15.60
C GLY A 14 -3.62 -11.94 15.69
N LEU A 15 -4.84 -11.90 15.13
CA LEU A 15 -5.65 -10.67 15.05
C LEU A 15 -6.47 -10.37 16.31
N ASN A 16 -6.51 -11.28 17.30
CA ASN A 16 -7.26 -11.12 18.56
C ASN A 16 -8.71 -10.63 18.35
N LEU A 17 -9.43 -11.27 17.42
CA LEU A 17 -10.79 -10.88 17.04
C LEU A 17 -11.80 -11.32 18.11
N SER A 18 -12.61 -10.39 18.61
CA SER A 18 -13.60 -10.67 19.67
C SER A 18 -14.87 -11.35 19.14
N ASN A 19 -15.30 -11.01 17.93
CA ASN A 19 -16.63 -11.38 17.39
C ASN A 19 -16.56 -12.28 16.15
N MET A 20 -15.36 -12.69 15.73
CA MET A 20 -15.15 -13.61 14.61
C MET A 20 -14.36 -14.82 15.07
N LYS A 21 -14.90 -16.01 14.80
CA LYS A 21 -14.20 -17.29 14.94
C LYS A 21 -14.00 -17.89 13.56
N PHE A 22 -12.94 -18.64 13.34
CA PHE A 22 -12.68 -19.29 12.06
C PHE A 22 -12.74 -20.80 12.25
N ALA A 23 -13.65 -21.45 11.52
CA ALA A 23 -13.90 -22.89 11.65
C ALA A 23 -12.73 -23.71 11.10
N THR A 24 -12.06 -23.22 10.06
CA THR A 24 -10.86 -23.83 9.45
C THR A 24 -9.87 -22.75 9.02
N GLY A 25 -8.58 -23.10 8.90
CA GLY A 25 -7.53 -22.24 8.38
C GLY A 25 -7.03 -21.14 9.34
N LYS A 26 -5.70 -20.99 9.45
CA LYS A 26 -5.06 -19.95 10.31
C LYS A 26 -4.54 -18.76 9.52
N THR A 27 -4.61 -18.80 8.20
CA THR A 27 -4.00 -17.80 7.32
C THR A 27 -4.91 -17.47 6.16
N ALA A 28 -4.94 -16.19 5.79
CA ALA A 28 -5.66 -15.69 4.61
C ALA A 28 -4.71 -14.92 3.69
N PRO A 29 -5.01 -14.84 2.38
CA PRO A 29 -4.20 -14.08 1.43
C PRO A 29 -4.29 -12.58 1.70
N THR A 30 -3.19 -11.86 1.45
CA THR A 30 -3.24 -10.39 1.36
C THR A 30 -3.68 -9.97 -0.05
N ILE A 31 -3.78 -8.68 -0.32
CA ILE A 31 -4.07 -8.18 -1.68
C ILE A 31 -3.07 -8.69 -2.72
N PHE A 32 -1.82 -8.96 -2.35
CA PHE A 32 -0.80 -9.57 -3.24
C PHE A 32 -0.62 -11.08 -3.03
N GLY A 33 -1.54 -11.70 -2.29
CA GLY A 33 -1.63 -13.13 -2.09
C GLY A 33 -2.19 -13.87 -3.31
N GLU A 34 -2.33 -15.18 -3.18
CA GLU A 34 -2.91 -16.03 -4.21
C GLU A 34 -4.38 -15.65 -4.49
N ASP A 35 -4.83 -15.76 -5.75
CA ASP A 35 -6.26 -15.64 -6.12
C ASP A 35 -7.01 -16.91 -5.73
N LYS A 36 -7.04 -17.17 -4.43
CA LYS A 36 -7.77 -18.23 -3.79
C LYS A 36 -8.43 -17.66 -2.55
N GLU A 37 -9.73 -17.91 -2.39
CA GLU A 37 -10.45 -17.45 -1.21
C GLU A 37 -9.79 -17.98 0.06
N GLY A 38 -9.77 -17.10 1.07
CA GLY A 38 -9.29 -17.43 2.39
C GLY A 38 -10.27 -18.33 3.14
N PRO A 39 -9.92 -18.70 4.38
CA PRO A 39 -10.77 -19.56 5.17
C PRO A 39 -12.12 -18.91 5.52
N THR A 40 -13.13 -19.75 5.70
CA THR A 40 -14.47 -19.32 6.14
C THR A 40 -14.50 -19.09 7.64
N GLY A 41 -14.92 -17.89 8.03
CA GLY A 41 -15.17 -17.47 9.39
C GLY A 41 -16.65 -17.48 9.73
N ASP A 42 -16.92 -17.75 11.00
CA ASP A 42 -18.20 -17.61 11.67
C ASP A 42 -18.18 -16.30 12.46
N VAL A 43 -18.99 -15.33 12.02
CA VAL A 43 -19.28 -14.15 12.82
C VAL A 43 -20.37 -14.54 13.81
N ILE A 44 -20.03 -14.59 15.10
CA ILE A 44 -21.00 -14.89 16.15
C ILE A 44 -21.55 -13.57 16.66
N ILE A 45 -22.81 -13.28 16.33
CA ILE A 45 -23.52 -12.13 16.85
C ILE A 45 -24.22 -12.57 18.13
N THR A 46 -23.52 -12.50 19.26
CA THR A 46 -24.10 -12.80 20.57
C THR A 46 -24.79 -11.55 21.12
N ARG A 47 -26.07 -11.65 21.46
CA ARG A 47 -26.79 -10.58 22.17
C ARG A 47 -27.31 -11.11 23.50
N ALA A 48 -26.89 -10.47 24.58
CA ALA A 48 -27.46 -10.66 25.90
C ALA A 48 -28.44 -9.53 26.19
N TYR A 49 -29.74 -9.83 26.17
CA TYR A 49 -30.79 -8.95 26.67
C TYR A 49 -31.54 -9.71 27.74
N PRO A 50 -31.27 -9.52 29.04
CA PRO A 50 -31.94 -10.29 30.08
C PRO A 50 -33.47 -10.24 29.89
N PRO A 51 -34.18 -11.37 29.78
CA PRO A 51 -33.74 -12.76 30.02
C PRO A 51 -33.33 -13.58 28.76
N ILE A 52 -33.35 -13.00 27.56
CA ILE A 52 -33.10 -13.68 26.27
C ILE A 52 -31.65 -13.46 25.82
N VAL A 53 -30.90 -14.56 25.71
CA VAL A 53 -29.62 -14.58 24.97
C VAL A 53 -29.89 -15.24 23.62
N ALA A 54 -29.84 -14.46 22.54
CA ALA A 54 -29.93 -14.97 21.17
C ALA A 54 -28.55 -14.84 20.52
N SER A 55 -28.12 -15.88 19.80
CA SER A 55 -26.88 -15.89 19.03
C SER A 55 -27.16 -16.36 17.62
N ASP A 56 -26.95 -15.49 16.63
CA ASP A 56 -26.93 -15.86 15.22
C ASP A 56 -25.49 -16.01 14.75
N THR A 57 -25.28 -17.00 13.88
CA THR A 57 -23.98 -17.25 13.25
C THR A 57 -24.09 -16.95 11.76
N VAL A 58 -23.26 -16.03 11.28
CA VAL A 58 -23.16 -15.70 9.86
C VAL A 58 -21.83 -16.23 9.33
N HIS A 59 -21.88 -17.02 8.26
CA HIS A 59 -20.70 -17.56 7.60
C HIS A 59 -20.17 -16.56 6.57
N TYR A 60 -18.86 -16.28 6.59
CA TYR A 60 -18.19 -15.39 5.65
C TYR A 60 -16.80 -15.89 5.28
N SER A 61 -16.52 -16.04 3.98
CA SER A 61 -15.18 -16.38 3.48
C SER A 61 -14.31 -15.14 3.36
N LEU A 62 -13.08 -15.20 3.87
CA LEU A 62 -12.13 -14.11 3.67
C LEU A 62 -11.78 -13.96 2.19
N PRO A 63 -11.63 -12.72 1.69
CA PRO A 63 -11.45 -12.48 0.26
C PRO A 63 -10.16 -13.10 -0.26
N ALA A 64 -10.16 -13.45 -1.55
CA ALA A 64 -8.96 -13.86 -2.27
C ALA A 64 -7.97 -12.69 -2.44
N GLY A 65 -6.69 -13.02 -2.67
CA GLY A 65 -5.72 -12.05 -3.17
C GLY A 65 -5.88 -11.80 -4.67
N THR A 66 -5.11 -10.87 -5.21
CA THR A 66 -5.16 -10.54 -6.66
C THR A 66 -4.33 -11.49 -7.54
N GLY A 67 -3.48 -12.34 -6.94
CA GLY A 67 -2.53 -13.17 -7.68
C GLY A 67 -1.35 -12.40 -8.30
N ILE A 68 -1.27 -11.08 -8.10
CA ILE A 68 -0.23 -10.22 -8.68
C ILE A 68 1.13 -10.55 -8.07
N SER A 69 2.02 -11.09 -8.90
CA SER A 69 3.40 -11.41 -8.53
C SER A 69 4.41 -10.34 -8.96
N MET A 70 4.07 -9.56 -9.98
CA MET A 70 4.90 -8.49 -10.53
C MET A 70 4.02 -7.32 -10.97
N MET A 71 4.48 -6.09 -10.70
CA MET A 71 3.85 -4.87 -11.19
C MET A 71 4.90 -4.00 -11.87
N VAL A 72 4.67 -3.65 -13.13
CA VAL A 72 5.53 -2.71 -13.85
C VAL A 72 5.02 -1.30 -13.59
N MET A 73 5.86 -0.48 -12.96
CA MET A 73 5.54 0.90 -12.62
C MET A 73 6.52 1.82 -13.36
N PRO A 74 6.14 2.41 -14.51
CA PRO A 74 7.01 3.34 -15.22
C PRO A 74 7.31 4.52 -14.31
N THR A 75 8.59 4.74 -14.01
CA THR A 75 9.03 5.86 -13.19
C THR A 75 9.74 6.87 -14.08
N PHE A 76 9.25 8.11 -14.05
CA PHE A 76 9.87 9.26 -14.65
C PHE A 76 10.64 10.03 -13.58
N GLN A 77 11.88 10.42 -13.89
CA GLN A 77 12.71 11.18 -12.97
C GLN A 77 13.33 12.39 -13.65
N ILE A 78 13.27 13.55 -12.99
CA ILE A 78 13.96 14.77 -13.42
C ILE A 78 14.97 15.12 -12.33
N GLY A 79 16.22 15.35 -12.74
CA GLY A 79 17.31 15.77 -11.87
C GLY A 79 17.91 17.09 -12.31
N LEU A 80 18.08 18.01 -11.36
CA LEU A 80 18.76 19.29 -11.55
C LEU A 80 20.01 19.31 -10.67
N GLY A 81 21.18 19.36 -11.32
CA GLY A 81 22.44 19.64 -10.65
C GLY A 81 22.47 21.10 -10.19
N LEU A 82 22.92 21.31 -8.95
CA LEU A 82 23.11 22.61 -8.33
C LEU A 82 24.59 22.80 -7.94
N MET A 83 24.89 23.98 -7.41
CA MET A 83 26.20 24.31 -6.87
C MET A 83 26.69 23.34 -5.77
N LYS A 84 28.01 23.21 -5.67
CA LYS A 84 28.71 22.38 -4.66
C LYS A 84 28.33 20.89 -4.70
N ASN A 85 28.13 20.32 -5.88
CA ASN A 85 27.79 18.90 -6.07
C ASN A 85 26.51 18.50 -5.30
N THR A 86 25.52 19.38 -5.35
CA THR A 86 24.19 19.14 -4.79
C THR A 86 23.25 18.84 -5.93
N ASP A 87 22.34 17.88 -5.78
CA ASP A 87 21.31 17.60 -6.79
C ASP A 87 19.94 17.61 -6.13
N ILE A 88 18.98 18.26 -6.79
CA ILE A 88 17.55 18.08 -6.49
C ILE A 88 16.97 17.13 -7.53
N THR A 89 16.15 16.20 -7.06
CA THR A 89 15.48 15.22 -7.91
C THR A 89 13.98 15.22 -7.62
N PHE A 90 13.19 15.15 -8.68
CA PHE A 90 11.77 14.87 -8.63
C PHE A 90 11.51 13.54 -9.35
N ARG A 91 10.67 12.69 -8.76
CA ARG A 91 10.25 11.41 -9.34
C ARG A 91 8.74 11.31 -9.38
N TYR A 92 8.23 10.70 -10.43
CA TYR A 92 6.80 10.52 -10.65
C TYR A 92 6.50 9.18 -11.32
N VAL A 93 5.48 8.51 -10.81
CA VAL A 93 4.85 7.34 -11.44
C VAL A 93 3.41 7.76 -11.74
N PRO A 94 2.99 7.76 -13.01
CA PRO A 94 1.62 8.07 -13.38
C PRO A 94 0.65 7.05 -12.77
N LYS A 95 -0.65 7.36 -12.84
CA LYS A 95 -1.67 6.36 -12.49
C LYS A 95 -1.53 5.15 -13.41
N VAL A 96 -1.19 4.01 -12.84
CA VAL A 96 -1.02 2.74 -13.53
C VAL A 96 -2.02 1.77 -12.93
N GLU A 97 -2.74 1.06 -13.79
CA GLU A 97 -3.68 0.04 -13.38
C GLU A 97 -2.94 -1.23 -12.97
N THR A 98 -3.39 -1.86 -11.90
CA THR A 98 -2.82 -3.13 -11.44
C THR A 98 -3.38 -4.27 -12.29
N PRO A 99 -2.55 -5.14 -12.87
CA PRO A 99 -3.02 -6.25 -13.68
C PRO A 99 -3.76 -7.25 -12.79
N GLY A 100 -5.07 -7.45 -12.95
CA GLY A 100 -5.82 -8.39 -12.11
C GLY A 100 -7.22 -8.69 -12.67
N SER A 101 -7.72 -9.89 -12.42
CA SER A 101 -8.99 -10.41 -12.95
C SER A 101 -10.23 -10.00 -12.14
N LYS A 102 -10.07 -9.62 -10.87
CA LYS A 102 -11.20 -9.36 -9.95
C LYS A 102 -11.18 -7.99 -9.28
N ILE A 103 -10.02 -7.36 -9.12
CA ILE A 103 -9.87 -6.03 -8.52
C ILE A 103 -8.87 -5.23 -9.37
N THR A 104 -9.36 -4.19 -10.04
CA THR A 104 -8.52 -3.24 -10.78
C THR A 104 -8.20 -2.06 -9.87
N GLY A 105 -7.02 -2.09 -9.26
CA GLY A 105 -6.48 -0.96 -8.51
C GLY A 105 -5.73 0.02 -9.42
N LYS A 106 -5.59 1.26 -8.98
CA LYS A 106 -4.78 2.31 -9.61
C LYS A 106 -3.71 2.73 -8.62
N VAL A 107 -2.45 2.62 -9.01
CA VAL A 107 -1.30 3.08 -8.22
C VAL A 107 -0.69 4.33 -8.85
N SER A 108 -0.32 5.31 -8.04
CA SER A 108 0.47 6.47 -8.45
C SER A 108 1.46 6.85 -7.35
N LEU A 109 2.54 7.52 -7.73
CA LEU A 109 3.57 7.95 -6.79
C LEU A 109 4.20 9.26 -7.25
N TRP A 110 4.53 10.12 -6.29
CA TRP A 110 5.47 11.21 -6.53
C TRP A 110 6.48 11.30 -5.39
N GLY A 111 7.61 11.94 -5.64
CA GLY A 111 8.59 12.20 -4.59
C GLY A 111 9.63 13.21 -4.98
N VAL A 112 10.32 13.72 -3.96
CA VAL A 112 11.43 14.66 -4.08
C VAL A 112 12.62 14.14 -3.31
N GLY A 113 13.82 14.37 -3.81
CA GLY A 113 15.07 13.98 -3.18
C GLY A 113 16.12 15.06 -3.29
N LEU A 114 16.89 15.24 -2.22
CA LEU A 114 18.06 16.10 -2.18
C LEU A 114 19.27 15.20 -1.92
N ARG A 115 20.28 15.31 -2.79
CA ARG A 115 21.55 14.60 -2.67
C ARG A 115 22.69 15.62 -2.58
N HIS A 116 23.67 15.36 -1.73
CA HIS A 116 24.86 16.19 -1.62
C HIS A 116 26.12 15.34 -1.52
N ASP A 117 27.13 15.64 -2.35
CA ASP A 117 28.43 14.99 -2.31
C ASP A 117 29.29 15.57 -1.17
N LEU A 118 29.71 14.69 -0.27
CA LEU A 118 30.48 15.00 0.92
C LEU A 118 31.99 14.81 0.71
N LEU A 119 32.40 14.12 -0.36
CA LEU A 119 33.81 13.78 -0.60
C LEU A 119 34.67 15.04 -0.72
N GLN A 120 34.11 16.14 -1.22
CA GLN A 120 34.77 17.44 -1.35
C GLN A 120 35.22 18.06 -0.02
N TYR A 121 34.66 17.64 1.12
CA TYR A 121 35.02 18.13 2.45
C TYR A 121 36.06 17.25 3.17
N LEU A 122 36.36 16.07 2.64
CA LEU A 122 37.33 15.17 3.24
C LEU A 122 38.76 15.49 2.77
N PRO A 123 39.77 15.45 3.65
CA PRO A 123 41.17 15.60 3.25
C PRO A 123 41.54 14.60 2.16
N GLY A 124 42.12 15.08 1.05
CA GLY A 124 42.45 14.23 -0.11
C GLY A 124 41.24 13.74 -0.91
N GLY A 125 40.00 14.09 -0.54
CA GLY A 125 38.79 13.60 -1.20
C GLY A 125 38.70 13.95 -2.69
N LYS A 126 39.23 15.11 -3.10
CA LYS A 126 39.31 15.51 -4.52
C LYS A 126 40.20 14.59 -5.37
N LEU A 127 41.11 13.83 -4.77
CA LEU A 127 42.01 12.89 -5.44
C LEU A 127 41.40 11.50 -5.59
N ILE A 128 40.32 11.20 -4.86
CA ILE A 128 39.68 9.89 -4.87
C ILE A 128 38.70 9.85 -6.05
N PRO A 129 38.86 8.92 -7.01
CA PRO A 129 38.01 8.84 -8.21
C PRO A 129 36.68 8.13 -7.93
N LEU A 130 36.00 8.55 -6.87
CA LEU A 130 34.71 8.04 -6.39
C LEU A 130 33.84 9.25 -5.98
N SER A 131 32.57 9.00 -5.67
CA SER A 131 31.67 9.96 -5.02
C SER A 131 31.15 9.35 -3.74
N LEU A 132 31.13 10.14 -2.67
CA LEU A 132 30.52 9.78 -1.38
C LEU A 132 29.46 10.83 -1.06
N SER A 133 28.20 10.43 -1.08
CA SER A 133 27.08 11.37 -0.93
C SER A 133 26.09 10.93 0.12
N ILE A 134 25.35 11.89 0.67
CA ILE A 134 24.16 11.65 1.48
C ILE A 134 22.93 12.12 0.70
N MET A 135 21.84 11.35 0.80
CA MET A 135 20.58 11.67 0.14
C MET A 135 19.41 11.54 1.12
N GLY A 136 18.64 12.62 1.25
CA GLY A 136 17.32 12.62 1.88
C GLY A 136 16.24 12.63 0.80
N ALA A 137 15.18 11.83 0.97
CA ALA A 137 14.06 11.82 0.03
C ALA A 137 12.71 11.61 0.73
N TYR A 138 11.70 12.28 0.20
CA TYR A 138 10.30 12.11 0.54
C TYR A 138 9.55 11.51 -0.66
N SER A 139 8.59 10.66 -0.40
CA SER A 139 7.63 10.23 -1.41
C SER A 139 6.27 9.94 -0.82
N GLN A 140 5.27 10.14 -1.66
CA GLN A 140 3.89 9.77 -1.39
C GLN A 140 3.40 8.85 -2.49
N MET A 141 2.85 7.71 -2.08
CA MET A 141 2.20 6.74 -2.95
C MET A 141 0.71 6.74 -2.63
N ASN A 142 -0.11 6.69 -3.67
CA ASN A 142 -1.54 6.50 -3.55
C ASN A 142 -1.92 5.23 -4.31
N PHE A 143 -2.68 4.36 -3.65
CA PHE A 143 -3.34 3.23 -4.27
C PHE A 143 -4.84 3.38 -4.04
N GLY A 144 -5.64 3.26 -5.10
CA GLY A 144 -7.10 3.28 -5.03
C GLY A 144 -7.65 2.05 -5.74
N ALA A 145 -8.64 1.39 -5.17
CA ALA A 145 -9.37 0.30 -5.82
C ALA A 145 -10.87 0.59 -5.70
N ASP A 146 -11.52 0.73 -6.84
CA ASP A 146 -12.95 0.99 -6.95
C ASP A 146 -13.67 -0.36 -7.03
N PHE A 147 -14.69 -0.58 -6.20
CA PHE A 147 -15.51 -1.80 -6.23
C PHE A 147 -16.99 -1.43 -6.10
N PRO A 148 -17.54 -0.71 -7.10
CA PRO A 148 -18.89 -0.20 -7.04
C PRO A 148 -19.90 -1.34 -6.90
N ASN A 149 -20.86 -1.17 -5.99
CA ASN A 149 -21.91 -2.16 -5.71
C ASN A 149 -21.35 -3.54 -5.31
N ALA A 150 -20.13 -3.62 -4.77
CA ALA A 150 -19.57 -4.90 -4.32
C ALA A 150 -20.32 -5.45 -3.11
N LEU A 151 -20.88 -4.56 -2.28
CA LEU A 151 -21.77 -4.93 -1.18
C LEU A 151 -23.13 -4.28 -1.40
N ASN A 152 -24.13 -5.10 -1.71
CA ASN A 152 -25.53 -4.73 -1.74
C ASN A 152 -26.31 -5.56 -0.72
N PRO A 153 -27.29 -4.96 -0.04
CA PRO A 153 -28.19 -5.72 0.81
C PRO A 153 -29.01 -6.74 -0.01
N PRO A 154 -29.28 -7.93 0.54
CA PRO A 154 -30.23 -8.86 -0.05
C PRO A 154 -31.63 -8.23 -0.20
N ASN A 155 -32.43 -8.76 -1.14
CA ASN A 155 -33.83 -8.34 -1.27
C ASN A 155 -34.62 -8.62 0.01
N GLY A 156 -35.48 -7.69 0.43
CA GLY A 156 -36.37 -7.86 1.59
C GLY A 156 -35.77 -7.49 2.95
N VAL A 157 -34.57 -6.89 2.99
CA VAL A 157 -34.03 -6.34 4.25
C VAL A 157 -34.80 -5.10 4.71
N THR A 158 -34.89 -4.92 6.02
CA THR A 158 -35.39 -3.68 6.62
C THR A 158 -34.21 -2.73 6.86
N TYR A 159 -34.38 -1.45 6.58
CA TYR A 159 -33.36 -0.43 6.87
C TYR A 159 -33.69 0.27 8.18
N GLU A 160 -32.68 0.74 8.91
CA GLU A 160 -32.89 1.45 10.19
C GLU A 160 -33.84 2.65 10.05
N ASN A 161 -33.70 3.40 8.95
CA ASN A 161 -34.56 4.55 8.63
C ASN A 161 -35.87 4.16 7.92
N GLY A 162 -36.19 2.87 7.82
CA GLY A 162 -37.40 2.35 7.17
C GLY A 162 -37.50 2.61 5.65
N THR A 163 -36.49 3.23 5.05
CA THR A 163 -36.48 3.63 3.64
C THR A 163 -35.44 2.80 2.89
N MET A 164 -35.85 2.13 1.81
CA MET A 164 -34.92 1.45 0.92
C MET A 164 -34.05 2.48 0.18
N PRO A 165 -32.72 2.38 0.24
CA PRO A 165 -31.81 3.21 -0.54
C PRO A 165 -31.97 2.90 -2.02
N VAL A 166 -31.81 3.94 -2.85
CA VAL A 166 -31.73 3.77 -4.30
C VAL A 166 -30.50 2.94 -4.68
N ALA A 167 -30.57 2.17 -5.77
CA ALA A 167 -29.49 1.26 -6.17
C ALA A 167 -28.12 1.97 -6.38
N SER A 168 -28.12 3.27 -6.66
CA SER A 168 -26.90 4.08 -6.81
C SER A 168 -26.22 4.42 -5.48
N THR A 169 -26.86 4.19 -4.33
CA THR A 169 -26.30 4.50 -3.00
C THR A 169 -24.95 3.80 -2.77
N TYR A 170 -24.76 2.60 -3.32
CA TYR A 170 -23.57 1.77 -3.12
C TYR A 170 -22.57 1.83 -4.28
N ALA A 171 -22.80 2.71 -5.25
CA ALA A 171 -21.97 2.83 -6.45
C ALA A 171 -20.63 3.54 -6.19
N ASP A 172 -20.41 4.08 -4.99
CA ASP A 172 -19.22 4.86 -4.61
C ASP A 172 -18.23 4.11 -3.70
N GLN A 173 -18.42 2.79 -3.53
CA GLN A 173 -17.56 1.95 -2.70
C GLN A 173 -16.14 1.83 -3.27
N ALA A 174 -15.16 2.22 -2.47
CA ALA A 174 -13.75 2.17 -2.83
C ALA A 174 -12.83 1.97 -1.62
N LEU A 175 -11.62 1.44 -1.87
CA LEU A 175 -10.51 1.40 -0.94
C LEU A 175 -9.44 2.38 -1.39
N ASN A 176 -9.08 3.31 -0.51
CA ASN A 176 -7.96 4.22 -0.69
C ASN A 176 -6.84 3.91 0.30
N VAL A 177 -5.61 3.84 -0.20
CA VAL A 177 -4.41 3.63 0.60
C VAL A 177 -3.40 4.73 0.30
N ASN A 178 -3.08 5.54 1.31
CA ASN A 178 -2.07 6.59 1.23
C ASN A 178 -0.81 6.16 1.99
N VAL A 179 0.34 6.15 1.32
CA VAL A 179 1.63 5.82 1.97
C VAL A 179 2.58 6.99 1.84
N LYS A 180 3.00 7.54 2.97
CA LYS A 180 4.04 8.57 3.05
C LYS A 180 5.34 7.94 3.53
N ALA A 181 6.43 8.20 2.84
CA ALA A 181 7.73 7.61 3.15
C ALA A 181 8.87 8.63 3.12
N TRP A 182 9.74 8.52 4.12
CA TRP A 182 11.00 9.25 4.24
C TRP A 182 12.17 8.28 4.15
N ASN A 183 13.20 8.67 3.41
CA ASN A 183 14.39 7.88 3.17
C ASN A 183 15.63 8.72 3.39
N VAL A 184 16.62 8.18 4.10
CA VAL A 184 17.96 8.75 4.21
C VAL A 184 18.97 7.68 3.84
N ASN A 185 19.86 7.97 2.89
CA ASN A 185 20.84 7.01 2.37
C ASN A 185 22.22 7.64 2.29
N ALA A 186 23.24 6.90 2.68
CA ALA A 186 24.63 7.16 2.32
C ALA A 186 24.95 6.36 1.05
N ILE A 187 25.48 7.01 0.02
CA ILE A 187 25.67 6.46 -1.32
C ILE A 187 27.13 6.60 -1.72
N ILE A 188 27.76 5.48 -2.08
CA ILE A 188 29.06 5.44 -2.72
C ILE A 188 28.85 5.13 -4.19
N SER A 189 29.45 5.91 -5.09
CA SER A 189 29.31 5.68 -6.53
C SER A 189 30.60 5.94 -7.30
N LYS A 190 30.73 5.29 -8.45
CA LYS A 190 31.83 5.50 -9.39
C LYS A 190 31.28 5.67 -10.79
N LYS A 191 31.67 6.74 -11.47
CA LYS A 191 31.39 6.95 -12.89
C LYS A 191 32.52 6.38 -13.73
N ILE A 192 32.17 5.50 -14.68
CA ILE A 192 33.06 4.88 -15.66
C ILE A 192 32.42 5.13 -17.03
N LEU A 193 32.98 6.06 -17.79
CA LEU A 193 32.43 6.49 -19.08
C LEU A 193 30.95 6.97 -18.94
N MET A 194 30.02 6.32 -19.62
CA MET A 194 28.57 6.60 -19.57
C MET A 194 27.86 5.93 -18.40
N VAL A 195 28.51 4.98 -17.72
CA VAL A 195 27.91 4.15 -16.67
C VAL A 195 28.34 4.66 -15.29
N THR A 196 27.39 4.76 -14.36
CA THR A 196 27.64 4.98 -12.94
C THR A 196 27.15 3.77 -12.17
N VAL A 197 28.08 3.12 -11.47
CA VAL A 197 27.76 2.05 -10.52
C VAL A 197 27.64 2.66 -9.13
N TYR A 198 26.67 2.22 -8.34
CA TYR A 198 26.52 2.72 -6.98
C TYR A 198 26.02 1.64 -6.02
N VAL A 199 26.39 1.82 -4.76
CA VAL A 199 25.84 1.09 -3.62
C VAL A 199 25.43 2.09 -2.54
N SER A 200 24.39 1.79 -1.77
CA SER A 200 23.98 2.64 -0.66
C SER A 200 23.48 1.83 0.52
N GLY A 201 23.66 2.38 1.71
CA GLY A 201 23.01 1.92 2.93
C GLY A 201 22.17 3.05 3.50
N GLY A 202 21.00 2.73 4.03
CA GLY A 202 20.09 3.76 4.51
C GLY A 202 18.97 3.28 5.41
N TYR A 203 18.19 4.25 5.84
CA TYR A 203 17.03 4.06 6.70
C TYR A 203 15.78 4.53 5.98
N ASN A 204 14.76 3.68 5.94
CA ASN A 204 13.43 4.00 5.42
C ASN A 204 12.45 4.05 6.57
N SER A 205 11.55 5.03 6.52
CA SER A 205 10.45 5.19 7.46
C SER A 205 9.19 5.52 6.68
N SER A 206 8.15 4.69 6.81
CA SER A 206 6.87 4.86 6.13
C SER A 206 5.69 4.79 7.08
N LYS A 207 4.62 5.49 6.73
CA LYS A 207 3.31 5.45 7.41
C LYS A 207 2.24 5.24 6.35
N ALA A 208 1.36 4.26 6.59
CA ALA A 208 0.26 3.92 5.70
C ALA A 208 -1.08 4.31 6.36
N GLU A 209 -1.99 4.81 5.56
CA GLU A 209 -3.36 5.10 5.92
C GLU A 209 -4.27 4.35 4.96
N TYR A 210 -5.22 3.61 5.49
CA TYR A 210 -6.21 2.82 4.77
C TYR A 210 -7.58 3.43 5.04
N ALA A 211 -8.33 3.74 4.00
CA ALA A 211 -9.67 4.29 4.10
C ALA A 211 -10.62 3.52 3.19
N LEU A 212 -11.70 3.00 3.76
CA LEU A 212 -12.85 2.52 3.00
C LEU A 212 -13.76 3.72 2.75
N ASN A 213 -13.78 4.19 1.52
CA ASN A 213 -14.60 5.32 1.09
C ASN A 213 -15.89 4.81 0.45
N GLY A 214 -16.93 5.61 0.54
CA GLY A 214 -18.25 5.31 -0.02
C GLY A 214 -19.25 4.86 1.03
N THR A 215 -20.42 4.42 0.56
CA THR A 215 -21.52 3.99 1.44
C THR A 215 -21.57 2.48 1.51
N TYR A 216 -21.56 1.94 2.73
CA TYR A 216 -21.54 0.50 2.98
C TYR A 216 -22.78 0.07 3.75
N PRO A 217 -23.51 -0.95 3.28
CA PRO A 217 -24.60 -1.54 4.03
C PRO A 217 -24.04 -2.46 5.12
N ILE A 218 -24.11 -2.04 6.37
CA ILE A 218 -23.62 -2.84 7.51
C ILE A 218 -24.81 -3.56 8.15
N PRO A 219 -24.78 -4.90 8.25
CA PRO A 219 -25.78 -5.65 9.00
C PRO A 219 -25.81 -5.21 10.47
N ASN A 220 -27.00 -4.91 10.97
CA ASN A 220 -27.27 -4.59 12.36
C ASN A 220 -28.59 -5.23 12.80
N VAL A 221 -28.99 -5.03 14.05
CA VAL A 221 -30.26 -5.56 14.57
C VAL A 221 -30.87 -4.50 15.48
N TYR A 222 -32.14 -4.17 15.22
CA TYR A 222 -32.93 -3.18 15.95
C TYR A 222 -33.73 -3.85 17.06
N PHE A 223 -33.82 -3.20 18.21
CA PHE A 223 -34.62 -3.66 19.37
C PHE A 223 -35.36 -2.48 19.97
N ASP A 224 -36.68 -2.60 20.07
CA ASP A 224 -37.57 -1.56 20.59
C ASP A 224 -37.89 -1.72 22.09
N GLY A 225 -37.27 -2.70 22.76
CA GLY A 225 -37.55 -3.00 24.18
C GLY A 225 -38.72 -3.95 24.41
N VAL A 226 -39.50 -4.28 23.38
CA VAL A 226 -40.79 -4.98 23.51
C VAL A 226 -40.86 -6.23 22.64
N HIS A 227 -40.35 -6.17 21.41
CA HIS A 227 -40.39 -7.27 20.44
C HIS A 227 -39.03 -7.94 20.27
N ALA A 228 -39.04 -9.17 19.76
CA ALA A 228 -37.80 -9.86 19.38
C ALA A 228 -36.96 -8.98 18.43
N PRO A 229 -35.62 -8.93 18.60
CA PRO A 229 -34.74 -8.15 17.74
C PRO A 229 -34.96 -8.46 16.26
N LYS A 230 -34.98 -7.42 15.41
CA LYS A 230 -35.19 -7.56 13.96
C LYS A 230 -33.91 -7.21 13.21
N PRO A 231 -33.44 -8.02 12.24
CA PRO A 231 -32.29 -7.69 11.44
C PRO A 231 -32.58 -6.45 10.59
N ILE A 232 -31.67 -5.49 10.63
CA ILE A 232 -31.74 -4.26 9.86
C ILE A 232 -30.41 -4.00 9.14
N VAL A 233 -30.42 -3.15 8.13
CA VAL A 233 -29.22 -2.61 7.50
C VAL A 233 -29.05 -1.15 7.91
N VAL A 234 -27.82 -0.81 8.29
CA VAL A 234 -27.40 0.56 8.55
C VAL A 234 -26.40 0.97 7.47
N ASP A 235 -26.75 2.00 6.72
CA ASP A 235 -25.82 2.58 5.74
C ASP A 235 -24.80 3.43 6.47
N LYS A 236 -23.53 3.07 6.33
CA LYS A 236 -22.43 3.83 6.92
C LYS A 236 -21.57 4.42 5.82
N LYS A 237 -21.47 5.75 5.84
CA LYS A 237 -20.53 6.49 4.99
C LYS A 237 -19.12 6.41 5.56
N ASP A 238 -18.15 6.10 4.71
CA ASP A 238 -16.73 6.03 5.01
C ASP A 238 -16.43 5.26 6.31
N PRO A 239 -16.84 3.98 6.39
CA PRO A 239 -17.04 3.27 7.66
C PRO A 239 -15.75 3.01 8.44
N LEU A 240 -14.60 3.06 7.77
CA LEU A 240 -13.31 2.66 8.31
C LEU A 240 -12.18 3.52 7.75
N THR A 241 -11.46 4.18 8.64
CA THR A 241 -10.15 4.77 8.36
C THR A 241 -9.16 4.31 9.41
N VAL A 242 -8.12 3.58 8.99
CA VAL A 242 -7.09 3.03 9.86
C VAL A 242 -5.75 3.58 9.44
N THR A 243 -5.02 4.13 10.41
CA THR A 243 -3.66 4.58 10.21
C THR A 243 -2.71 3.62 10.90
N ASP A 244 -1.84 3.01 10.11
CA ASP A 244 -0.84 2.07 10.64
C ASP A 244 0.23 2.79 11.47
N LYS A 245 0.83 2.01 12.38
CA LYS A 245 2.05 2.43 13.08
C LYS A 245 3.17 2.62 12.05
N LYS A 246 4.06 3.55 12.37
CA LYS A 246 5.24 3.86 11.55
C LYS A 246 6.09 2.59 11.34
N LEU A 247 6.23 2.15 10.11
CA LEU A 247 7.09 1.04 9.72
C LEU A 247 8.46 1.60 9.33
N SER A 248 9.49 1.25 10.10
CA SER A 248 10.85 1.70 9.81
C SER A 248 11.83 0.53 9.76
N TYR A 249 12.78 0.59 8.83
CA TYR A 249 13.76 -0.47 8.62
C TYR A 249 15.00 0.06 7.90
N PHE A 250 16.14 -0.59 8.15
CA PHE A 250 17.35 -0.39 7.38
C PHE A 250 17.27 -1.15 6.05
N LYS A 251 17.88 -0.58 5.02
CA LYS A 251 17.96 -1.17 3.69
C LYS A 251 19.31 -0.87 3.05
N GLY A 252 19.70 -1.74 2.14
CA GLY A 252 20.81 -1.51 1.22
C GLY A 252 20.30 -1.41 -0.21
N ASN A 253 21.03 -0.74 -1.08
CA ASN A 253 20.75 -0.71 -2.51
C ASN A 253 22.03 -0.95 -3.29
N ALA A 254 21.92 -1.62 -4.43
CA ALA A 254 22.95 -1.63 -5.46
C ALA A 254 22.29 -1.33 -6.80
N GLY A 255 22.91 -0.46 -7.59
CA GLY A 255 22.33 -0.04 -8.85
C GLY A 255 23.32 0.46 -9.86
N LEU A 256 22.79 0.61 -11.06
CA LEU A 256 23.46 1.04 -12.27
C LEU A 256 22.68 2.21 -12.85
N ARG A 257 23.41 3.22 -13.32
CA ARG A 257 22.87 4.35 -14.05
C ARG A 257 23.64 4.52 -15.35
N LEU A 258 22.95 4.52 -16.49
CA LEU A 258 23.52 4.78 -17.80
C LEU A 258 23.06 6.16 -18.27
N ASN A 259 23.99 7.03 -18.63
CA ASN A 259 23.71 8.38 -19.12
C ASN A 259 24.04 8.43 -20.63
N ILE A 260 23.03 8.71 -21.44
CA ILE A 260 23.12 8.85 -22.90
C ILE A 260 22.62 10.26 -23.25
N ALA A 261 23.54 11.19 -23.50
CA ALA A 261 23.23 12.60 -23.64
C ALA A 261 22.40 13.12 -22.44
N ILE A 262 21.17 13.58 -22.67
CA ILE A 262 20.25 14.06 -21.63
C ILE A 262 19.41 12.95 -20.97
N ILE A 263 19.36 11.76 -21.59
CA ILE A 263 18.55 10.62 -21.13
C ILE A 263 19.36 9.80 -20.13
N THR A 264 18.72 9.41 -19.05
CA THR A 264 19.28 8.56 -18.01
C THR A 264 18.43 7.32 -17.83
N LEU A 265 19.05 6.15 -17.95
CA LEU A 265 18.46 4.88 -17.57
C LEU A 265 18.99 4.46 -16.20
N HIS A 266 18.13 3.92 -15.34
CA HIS A 266 18.55 3.39 -14.06
C HIS A 266 17.96 2.00 -13.82
N ALA A 267 18.74 1.16 -13.14
CA ALA A 267 18.32 -0.12 -12.58
C ALA A 267 18.84 -0.20 -11.15
N ASP A 268 17.97 -0.51 -10.20
CA ASP A 268 18.26 -0.60 -8.77
C ASP A 268 17.70 -1.87 -8.17
N TYR A 269 18.50 -2.54 -7.36
CA TYR A 269 18.10 -3.62 -6.50
C TYR A 269 18.19 -3.20 -5.04
N THR A 270 17.07 -3.28 -4.33
CA THR A 270 17.00 -3.01 -2.90
C THR A 270 17.13 -4.31 -2.10
N PHE A 271 18.12 -4.35 -1.21
CA PHE A 271 18.29 -5.35 -0.16
C PHE A 271 17.60 -4.88 1.12
N GLY A 272 16.96 -5.80 1.85
CA GLY A 272 16.33 -5.51 3.14
C GLY A 272 15.12 -6.38 3.39
N LYS A 273 14.24 -5.92 4.29
CA LYS A 273 12.99 -6.63 4.63
C LYS A 273 12.09 -6.84 3.40
N TYR A 274 12.09 -5.89 2.47
CA TYR A 274 11.35 -5.95 1.22
C TYR A 274 12.31 -5.84 0.05
N GLN A 275 12.59 -6.97 -0.60
CA GLN A 275 13.47 -7.02 -1.77
C GLN A 275 12.73 -6.55 -3.01
N THR A 276 13.32 -5.65 -3.78
CA THR A 276 12.68 -5.06 -4.96
C THR A 276 13.68 -4.82 -6.07
N ILE A 277 13.33 -5.22 -7.29
CA ILE A 277 14.00 -4.76 -8.52
C ILE A 277 13.17 -3.62 -9.10
N SER A 278 13.84 -2.50 -9.40
CA SER A 278 13.25 -1.35 -10.06
C SER A 278 14.12 -0.89 -11.22
N GLY A 279 13.47 -0.34 -12.24
CA GLY A 279 14.14 0.32 -13.35
C GLY A 279 13.30 1.49 -13.84
N GLY A 280 13.94 2.46 -14.46
CA GLY A 280 13.24 3.63 -14.93
C GLY A 280 14.05 4.51 -15.86
N LEU A 281 13.35 5.52 -16.38
CA LEU A 281 13.83 6.50 -17.34
C LEU A 281 13.83 7.87 -16.66
N GLY A 282 14.85 8.66 -16.95
CA GLY A 282 14.95 10.01 -16.44
C GLY A 282 15.61 10.95 -17.42
N ILE A 283 15.47 12.24 -17.14
CA ILE A 283 16.16 13.33 -17.82
C ILE A 283 16.97 14.05 -16.75
N SER A 284 18.26 14.25 -17.02
CA SER A 284 19.15 14.96 -16.10
C SER A 284 19.82 16.10 -16.83
N PHE A 285 19.72 17.29 -16.25
CA PHE A 285 20.51 18.44 -16.64
C PHE A 285 21.60 18.65 -15.60
N ARG A 286 22.83 18.81 -16.07
CA ARG A 286 24.00 19.16 -15.27
C ARG A 286 24.64 20.39 -15.85
#